data_AF-A0A1V5WT68-F1
#
_entry.id   AF-A0A1V5WT68-F1
#
_cell.length_a   1.000
_cell.length_b   1.000
_cell.length_c   1.000
_cell.angle_alpha   90.00
_cell.angle_beta   90.00
_cell.angle_gamma   90.00
#
_symmetry.space_group_name_H-M   'P 1'
#
loop_
_entity.id
_entity.type
_entity.pdbx_description
1 polymer ?
#
loop_
_entity_poly.entity_id
_entity_poly.type
_entity_poly.pdbx_seq_one_letter_code
_entity_poly.pdbx_strand_id
1 'polypeptide(L)'
;MPEKLVVEAKVPEKKEGDKVVRKQIGPVQVTVETGATAAEMIQMFGDKAVKSNADANWTVTIQSNIRARLLKGETVEQIQAALGGAKMGVAVKGAKVDPVQAYLAMFASASPEKQKEMLKDLQAKAAGK
;
A
#
# COMPACT_ATOMS: atom_id res chain seq x y z
N MET A 1 -3.02 -16.72 28.13
CA MET A 1 -3.02 -15.67 29.19
C MET A 1 -3.08 -14.34 28.48
N PRO A 2 -3.91 -13.37 28.90
CA PRO A 2 -4.01 -12.10 28.20
C PRO A 2 -2.66 -11.39 28.14
N GLU A 3 -2.27 -10.98 26.94
CA GLU A 3 -1.09 -10.18 26.66
C GLU A 3 -1.38 -8.71 26.97
N LYS A 4 -0.37 -7.95 27.41
CA LYS A 4 -0.52 -6.52 27.70
C LYS A 4 -0.03 -5.71 26.50
N LEU A 5 -0.95 -4.99 25.86
CA LEU A 5 -0.62 -4.00 24.85
C LEU A 5 -0.43 -2.64 25.54
N VAL A 6 0.80 -2.13 25.50
CA VAL A 6 1.15 -0.81 26.04
C VAL A 6 1.18 0.19 24.89
N VAL A 7 0.31 1.19 24.93
CA VAL A 7 0.21 2.23 23.90
C VAL A 7 0.54 3.59 24.53
N GLU A 8 1.49 4.30 23.92
CA GLU A 8 1.80 5.68 24.26
C GLU A 8 1.32 6.61 23.15
N ALA A 9 0.67 7.71 23.54
CA ALA A 9 0.25 8.74 22.62
C ALA A 9 0.52 10.14 23.15
N LYS A 10 0.77 11.07 22.22
CA LYS A 10 0.84 12.50 22.48
C LYS A 10 0.10 13.27 21.40
N VAL A 11 -0.47 14.41 21.75
CA VAL A 11 -0.97 15.37 20.77
C VAL A 11 0.22 16.17 20.26
N PRO A 12 0.60 16.08 18.97
CA PRO A 12 1.72 16.83 18.43
C PRO A 12 1.41 18.33 18.39
N GLU A 13 2.46 19.14 18.46
CA GLU A 13 2.34 20.58 18.23
C GLU A 13 1.89 20.85 16.78
N LYS A 14 0.90 21.73 16.63
CA LYS A 14 0.44 22.20 15.31
C LYS A 14 0.82 23.67 15.16
N LYS A 15 1.50 23.99 14.07
CA LYS A 15 1.81 25.36 13.64
C LYS A 15 1.08 25.69 12.34
N GLU A 16 0.66 26.93 12.20
CA GLU A 16 0.18 27.53 10.95
C GLU A 16 1.07 28.74 10.66
N GLY A 17 2.03 28.56 9.74
CA GLY A 17 3.16 29.48 9.59
C GLY A 17 4.01 29.52 10.86
N ASP A 18 4.34 30.72 11.33
CA ASP A 18 5.11 30.93 12.57
C ASP A 18 4.26 30.85 13.85
N LYS A 19 2.92 30.76 13.74
CA LYS A 19 2.04 30.72 14.89
C LYS A 19 1.79 29.29 15.36
N VAL A 20 2.05 29.03 16.64
CA VAL A 20 1.64 27.79 17.31
C VAL A 20 0.14 27.85 17.58
N VAL A 21 -0.64 27.07 16.84
CA VAL A 21 -2.10 26.98 16.99
C VAL A 21 -2.53 25.86 17.94
N ARG A 22 -1.63 24.91 18.25
CA ARG A 22 -1.84 23.90 19.29
C ARG A 22 -0.50 23.48 19.87
N LYS A 23 -0.33 23.63 21.18
CA LYS A 23 0.86 23.11 21.89
C LYS A 23 0.79 21.60 22.01
N GLN A 24 1.96 20.96 22.15
CA GLN A 24 2.04 19.54 22.46
C GLN A 24 1.35 19.24 23.81
N ILE A 25 0.62 18.13 23.89
CA ILE A 25 0.00 17.63 25.12
C ILE A 25 0.37 16.14 25.28
N GLY A 26 0.73 15.73 26.50
CA GLY A 26 1.21 14.37 26.81
C GLY A 26 2.74 14.29 26.98
N PRO A 27 3.34 13.08 26.94
CA PRO A 27 2.73 11.80 26.57
C PRO A 27 1.85 11.20 27.66
N VAL A 28 0.87 10.38 27.25
CA VAL A 28 0.09 9.51 28.13
C VAL A 28 0.29 8.08 27.65
N GLN A 29 0.54 7.18 28.59
CA GLN A 29 0.66 5.75 28.34
C GLN A 29 -0.54 5.02 28.96
N VAL A 30 -1.12 4.11 28.19
CA VAL A 30 -2.22 3.24 28.63
C VAL A 30 -1.83 1.80 28.35
N THR A 31 -2.10 0.93 29.32
CA THR A 31 -1.97 -0.52 29.15
C THR A 31 -3.36 -1.12 29.01
N VAL A 32 -3.56 -1.93 27.98
CA VAL A 32 -4.80 -2.69 27.76
C VAL A 32 -4.49 -4.17 27.61
N GLU A 33 -5.46 -5.02 27.97
CA GLU A 33 -5.35 -6.47 27.76
C GLU A 33 -5.76 -6.85 26.33
N THR A 34 -5.02 -7.79 25.74
CA THR A 34 -5.27 -8.35 24.41
C THR A 34 -4.96 -9.85 24.37
N GLY A 35 -5.32 -10.54 23.30
CA GLY A 35 -4.98 -11.94 23.11
C GLY A 35 -3.54 -12.10 22.62
N ALA A 36 -2.80 -13.10 23.10
CA ALA A 36 -1.46 -13.42 22.60
C ALA A 36 -1.50 -14.17 21.26
N THR A 37 -2.67 -14.72 20.90
CA THR A 37 -2.90 -15.39 19.61
C THR A 37 -4.16 -14.87 18.93
N ALA A 38 -4.28 -15.09 17.63
CA ALA A 38 -5.49 -14.76 16.88
C ALA A 38 -6.74 -15.45 17.47
N ALA A 39 -6.62 -16.70 17.94
CA ALA A 39 -7.71 -17.42 18.59
C ALA A 39 -8.16 -16.75 19.89
N GLU A 40 -7.20 -16.32 20.72
CA GLU A 40 -7.50 -15.58 21.95
C GLU A 40 -8.11 -14.20 21.64
N MET A 41 -7.62 -13.50 20.62
CA MET A 41 -8.22 -12.22 20.18
C MET A 41 -9.65 -12.40 19.68
N ILE A 42 -9.95 -13.47 18.94
CA ILE A 42 -11.31 -13.81 18.49
C ILE A 42 -12.20 -14.11 19.69
N GLN A 43 -11.69 -14.82 20.70
CA GLN A 43 -12.44 -15.09 21.93
C GLN A 43 -12.71 -13.81 22.73
N MET A 44 -11.75 -12.89 22.80
CA MET A 44 -11.87 -11.64 23.56
C MET A 44 -12.74 -10.58 22.87
N PHE A 45 -12.60 -10.40 21.56
CA PHE A 45 -13.20 -9.29 20.82
C PHE A 45 -14.33 -9.71 19.88
N GLY A 46 -14.45 -11.01 19.61
CA GLY A 46 -15.39 -11.56 18.65
C GLY A 46 -14.84 -11.58 17.22
N ASP A 47 -15.24 -12.60 16.47
CA ASP A 47 -14.81 -12.85 15.09
C ASP A 47 -15.00 -11.63 14.17
N LYS A 48 -16.17 -10.99 14.24
CA LYS A 48 -16.49 -9.82 13.40
C LYS A 48 -15.54 -8.65 13.64
N ALA A 49 -15.18 -8.37 14.88
CA ALA A 49 -14.30 -7.25 15.22
C ALA A 49 -12.87 -7.51 14.74
N VAL A 50 -12.35 -8.72 14.97
CA VAL A 50 -11.02 -9.13 14.52
C VAL A 50 -10.94 -9.11 12.99
N LYS A 51 -11.93 -9.68 12.31
CA LYS A 51 -12.00 -9.68 10.84
C LYS A 51 -12.08 -8.26 10.27
N SER A 52 -12.95 -7.41 10.82
CA SER A 52 -13.09 -6.04 10.32
C SER A 52 -11.80 -5.23 10.45
N ASN A 53 -11.06 -5.41 11.54
CA ASN A 53 -9.77 -4.74 11.72
C ASN A 53 -8.70 -5.29 10.78
N ALA A 54 -8.67 -6.61 10.54
CA ALA A 54 -7.79 -7.23 9.56
C ALA A 54 -8.08 -6.72 8.14
N ASP A 55 -9.36 -6.69 7.73
CA ASP A 55 -9.78 -6.21 6.42
C ASP A 55 -9.44 -4.73 6.21
N ALA A 56 -9.61 -3.88 7.24
CA ALA A 56 -9.28 -2.46 7.17
C ALA A 56 -7.78 -2.24 6.92
N ASN A 57 -6.92 -2.92 7.68
CA ASN A 57 -5.46 -2.85 7.49
C ASN A 57 -5.03 -3.39 6.12
N TRP A 58 -5.65 -4.48 5.67
CA TRP A 58 -5.36 -5.04 4.36
C TRP A 58 -5.78 -4.11 3.21
N THR A 59 -6.95 -3.49 3.34
CA THR A 59 -7.48 -2.52 2.37
C THR A 59 -6.50 -1.37 2.16
N VAL A 60 -5.95 -0.77 3.23
CA VAL A 60 -4.96 0.31 3.12
C VAL A 60 -3.71 -0.15 2.36
N THR A 61 -3.25 -1.38 2.64
CA THR A 61 -2.09 -1.97 1.96
C THR A 61 -2.34 -2.16 0.46
N ILE A 62 -3.49 -2.71 0.09
CA ILE A 62 -3.87 -2.89 -1.32
C ILE A 62 -4.03 -1.54 -2.03
N GLN A 63 -4.70 -0.57 -1.40
CA GLN A 63 -4.85 0.77 -1.95
C GLN A 63 -3.50 1.45 -2.20
N SER A 64 -2.53 1.32 -1.28
CA SER A 64 -1.18 1.85 -1.48
C SER A 64 -0.51 1.24 -2.71
N ASN A 65 -0.66 -0.08 -2.92
CA ASN A 65 -0.12 -0.77 -4.09
C ASN A 65 -0.82 -0.33 -5.38
N ILE A 66 -2.15 -0.19 -5.37
CA ILE A 66 -2.92 0.32 -6.51
C ILE A 66 -2.42 1.72 -6.88
N ARG A 67 -2.33 2.64 -5.92
CA ARG A 67 -1.83 4.01 -6.15
C ARG A 67 -0.43 4.00 -6.76
N ALA A 68 0.49 3.18 -6.23
CA ALA A 68 1.85 3.08 -6.76
C ALA A 68 1.90 2.54 -8.21
N ARG A 69 0.99 1.63 -8.58
CA ARG A 69 0.90 1.08 -9.94
C ARG A 69 0.21 2.03 -10.92
N LEU A 70 -0.82 2.74 -10.48
CA LEU A 70 -1.44 3.82 -11.26
C LEU A 70 -0.43 4.93 -11.58
N LEU A 71 0.44 5.30 -10.63
CA LEU A 71 1.53 6.26 -10.88
C LEU A 71 2.55 5.77 -11.93
N LYS A 72 2.65 4.45 -12.14
CA LYS A 72 3.47 3.85 -13.21
C LYS A 72 2.74 3.75 -14.56
N GLY A 73 1.46 4.13 -14.61
CA GLY A 73 0.64 4.03 -15.82
C GLY A 73 0.09 2.63 -16.11
N GLU A 74 0.05 1.73 -15.11
CA GLU A 74 -0.54 0.40 -15.29
C GLU A 74 -2.07 0.47 -15.43
N THR A 75 -2.63 -0.40 -16.27
CA THR A 75 -4.09 -0.53 -16.45
C THR A 75 -4.74 -1.30 -15.31
N VAL A 76 -6.07 -1.21 -15.19
CA VAL A 76 -6.84 -1.94 -14.15
C VAL A 76 -6.59 -3.44 -14.24
N GLU A 77 -6.51 -4.00 -15.45
CA GLU A 77 -6.27 -5.43 -15.69
C GLU A 77 -4.89 -5.86 -15.22
N GLN A 78 -3.86 -5.04 -15.46
CA GLN A 78 -2.49 -5.30 -15.00
C GLN A 78 -2.39 -5.24 -13.48
N ILE A 79 -3.07 -4.26 -12.87
CA ILE A 79 -3.14 -4.12 -11.42
C ILE A 79 -3.86 -5.33 -10.80
N GLN A 80 -4.99 -5.75 -11.38
CA GLN A 80 -5.74 -6.92 -10.93
C GLN A 80 -4.93 -8.21 -11.08
N ALA A 81 -4.21 -8.39 -12.20
CA ALA A 81 -3.33 -9.54 -12.38
C ALA A 81 -2.20 -9.58 -11.35
N ALA A 82 -1.66 -8.42 -10.98
CA ALA A 82 -0.59 -8.33 -10.00
C ALA A 82 -1.05 -8.48 -8.54
N LEU A 83 -2.25 -8.03 -8.21
CA LEU A 83 -2.75 -7.96 -6.83
C LEU A 83 -3.85 -8.98 -6.50
N GLY A 84 -4.49 -9.61 -7.49
CA GLY A 84 -5.62 -10.52 -7.29
C GLY A 84 -5.28 -11.77 -6.48
N GLY A 85 -4.01 -12.17 -6.45
CA GLY A 85 -3.50 -13.27 -5.61
C GLY A 85 -2.78 -12.81 -4.34
N ALA A 86 -2.79 -11.52 -4.01
CA ALA A 86 -2.06 -10.99 -2.86
C ALA A 86 -2.68 -11.49 -1.55
N LYS A 87 -1.82 -11.84 -0.59
CA LYS A 87 -2.21 -12.32 0.74
C LYS A 87 -1.62 -11.40 1.80
N MET A 88 -2.44 -11.04 2.79
CA MET A 88 -2.00 -10.25 3.93
C MET A 88 -0.81 -10.93 4.63
N GLY A 89 0.23 -10.16 4.95
CA GLY A 89 1.43 -10.65 5.62
C GLY A 89 2.40 -11.45 4.74
N VAL A 90 2.03 -11.77 3.49
CA VAL A 90 2.93 -12.44 2.54
C VAL A 90 3.47 -11.39 1.58
N ALA A 91 4.78 -11.16 1.60
CA ALA A 91 5.42 -10.34 0.59
C ALA A 91 5.13 -10.95 -0.79
N VAL A 92 4.50 -10.17 -1.67
CA VAL A 92 4.33 -10.56 -3.07
C VAL A 92 5.74 -10.65 -3.65
N LYS A 93 6.29 -11.87 -3.76
CA LYS A 93 7.47 -12.12 -4.58
C LYS A 93 7.13 -11.50 -5.93
N GLY A 94 7.86 -10.44 -6.30
CA GLY A 94 7.53 -9.62 -7.45
C GLY A 94 7.13 -10.52 -8.60
N ALA A 95 5.90 -10.35 -9.09
CA ALA A 95 5.48 -11.02 -10.31
C ALA A 95 6.60 -10.76 -11.31
N LYS A 96 7.15 -11.82 -11.90
CA LYS A 96 8.19 -11.70 -12.93
C LYS A 96 7.52 -11.01 -14.10
N VAL A 97 7.51 -9.67 -14.10
CA VAL A 97 6.91 -8.87 -15.15
C VAL A 97 7.75 -9.13 -16.37
N ASP A 98 7.16 -9.75 -17.38
CA ASP A 98 7.79 -9.84 -18.69
C ASP A 98 7.91 -8.40 -19.22
N PRO A 99 9.14 -7.85 -19.31
CA PRO A 99 9.34 -6.45 -19.68
C PRO A 99 8.86 -6.17 -21.11
N VAL A 100 8.81 -7.20 -21.97
CA VAL A 100 8.30 -7.08 -23.34
C VAL A 100 6.78 -6.92 -23.30
N GLN A 101 6.07 -7.77 -22.55
CA GLN A 101 4.61 -7.67 -22.44
C GLN A 101 4.18 -6.38 -21.74
N ALA A 102 4.92 -5.94 -20.72
CA ALA A 102 4.66 -4.67 -20.07
C ALA A 102 4.83 -3.48 -21.03
N TYR A 103 5.89 -3.49 -21.84
CA TYR A 103 6.10 -2.47 -22.87
C TYR A 103 5.00 -2.48 -23.93
N LEU A 104 4.61 -3.66 -24.43
CA LEU A 104 3.55 -3.79 -25.44
C LEU A 104 2.21 -3.28 -24.94
N ALA A 105 1.85 -3.58 -23.69
CA ALA A 105 0.63 -3.08 -23.08
C ALA A 105 0.67 -1.55 -22.93
N MET A 106 1.78 -0.99 -22.45
CA MET A 106 1.98 0.46 -22.34
C MET A 106 1.90 1.16 -23.70
N PHE A 107 2.45 0.52 -24.74
CA PHE A 107 2.40 1.02 -26.12
C PHE A 107 0.96 1.01 -26.67
N ALA A 108 0.21 -0.07 -26.45
CA ALA A 108 -1.17 -0.20 -26.91
C ALA A 108 -2.11 0.81 -26.22
N SER A 109 -1.87 1.16 -24.96
CA SER A 109 -2.68 2.13 -24.20
C SER A 109 -2.29 3.59 -24.42
N ALA A 110 -1.16 3.86 -25.09
CA ALA A 110 -0.65 5.22 -25.28
C ALA A 110 -1.36 5.94 -26.45
N SER A 111 -1.39 7.27 -26.42
CA SER A 111 -1.88 8.08 -27.54
C SER A 111 -0.99 7.92 -28.78
N PRO A 112 -1.48 8.21 -30.00
CA PRO A 112 -0.68 8.10 -31.22
C PRO A 112 0.62 8.92 -31.20
N GLU A 113 0.59 10.10 -30.56
CA GLU A 113 1.76 10.95 -30.37
C GLU A 113 2.76 10.30 -29.41
N LYS A 114 2.27 9.74 -28.30
CA LYS A 114 3.12 9.07 -27.31
C LYS A 114 3.71 7.77 -27.84
N GLN A 115 2.96 7.02 -28.66
CA GLN A 115 3.46 5.85 -29.38
C GLN A 115 4.64 6.20 -30.30
N LYS A 116 4.54 7.30 -31.06
CA LYS A 116 5.64 7.76 -31.92
C LYS A 116 6.89 8.11 -31.11
N GLU A 117 6.72 8.77 -29.98
CA GLU A 117 7.83 9.08 -29.06
C GLU A 117 8.49 7.80 -28.52
N MET A 118 7.67 6.84 -28.06
CA MET A 118 8.15 5.54 -27.56
C MET A 118 8.93 4.74 -28.62
N LEU A 119 8.46 4.72 -29.88
CA LEU A 119 9.18 4.09 -30.98
C LEU A 119 10.51 4.78 -31.28
N LYS A 120 10.54 6.12 -31.26
CA LYS A 120 11.76 6.89 -31.49
C LYS A 120 12.81 6.61 -30.41
N ASP A 121 12.38 6.52 -29.16
CA ASP A 121 13.24 6.18 -28.02
C ASP A 121 13.80 4.76 -28.13
N LEU A 122 12.98 3.79 -28.53
CA LEU A 122 13.43 2.42 -28.80
C LEU A 122 14.46 2.36 -29.93
N GLN A 123 14.20 3.07 -31.03
CA GLN A 123 15.11 3.12 -32.18
C GLN A 123 16.45 3.75 -31.80
N ALA A 124 16.44 4.85 -31.04
CA ALA A 124 17.66 5.49 -30.56
C ALA A 124 18.48 4.56 -29.66
N LYS A 125 17.83 3.80 -28.77
CA LYS A 125 18.50 2.81 -27.91
C LYS A 125 18.99 1.58 -28.68
N ALA A 126 18.30 1.19 -29.75
CA ALA A 126 18.73 0.10 -30.63
C ALA A 126 19.92 0.50 -31.51
N ALA A 127 20.01 1.76 -31.92
CA ALA A 127 21.10 2.32 -32.72
C ALA A 127 22.34 2.70 -31.89
N GLY A 128 22.20 2.86 -30.58
CA GLY A 128 23.31 3.11 -29.64
C GLY A 128 24.05 1.85 -29.18
N LYS A 129 23.92 0.73 -29.91
CA LYS A 129 24.69 -0.50 -29.72
C LYS A 129 25.79 -0.60 -30.76
#